data_AF-G7YYH1-F1
#
_entry.id   AF-G7YYH1-F1
#
_cell.length_a   1.000
_cell.length_b   1.000
_cell.length_c   1.000
_cell.angle_alpha   90.00
_cell.angle_beta   90.00
_cell.angle_gamma   90.00
#
_symmetry.space_group_name_H-M   'P 1'
#
loop_
_entity.id
_entity.type
_entity.pdbx_description
1 polymer ?
#
loop_
_entity_poly.entity_id
_entity_poly.type
_entity_poly.pdbx_seq_one_letter_code
_entity_poly.pdbx_strand_id
1 'polypeptide(L)'
;MERFAEDAALLAKVRDYLWKNAHLVSTVVSGKEEEGAKFRDYFDHHEPLSTVPSHRALAMFRGRNEGVLQLSLNADPQFDEPPKESYCEQIIMDHLGLRLNNAPADSWRKGVVSWTWRIKVLMHLETELMGTVRERAEDEAINVFARNLHDLLMAAPAGLRATMGLDPGLRTGVKVAVVDATGKLVATDTIYPHTGQAAKAAMTVAALCEKHNVELVAIGNGTASRETERFYLDVQKQFPKVTAQKVIVSEAGASVYSASELAAQEFPDLDVSLRGAVSIARRLQDPLAELVKIDPKSIGVGQYQHDVSQTQLARKLDAVVEDCVNAVGVDLNTASVPLLTRVAGLTRMMAQNIVAWRDENGQFQNRQQLLKVSRLGPKAFEQCAGFLRINHGDNPLDASTVHPEAYP
;
A
#
# COMPACT_ATOMS: atom_id res chain seq x y z
N MET A 1 35.66 -29.69 7.30
CA MET A 1 34.34 -29.18 6.85
C MET A 1 34.01 -27.87 7.55
N GLU A 2 33.76 -27.86 8.87
CA GLU A 2 33.36 -26.64 9.61
C GLU A 2 34.35 -25.49 9.44
N ARG A 3 35.64 -25.74 9.69
CA ARG A 3 36.71 -24.75 9.46
C ARG A 3 36.72 -24.15 8.05
N PHE A 4 36.34 -24.91 7.02
CA PHE A 4 36.30 -24.41 5.64
C PHE A 4 35.03 -23.59 5.40
N ALA A 5 33.90 -24.03 5.95
CA ALA A 5 32.62 -23.32 5.81
C ALA A 5 32.56 -22.00 6.60
N GLU A 6 33.49 -21.77 7.52
CA GLU A 6 33.63 -20.52 8.30
C GLU A 6 34.68 -19.56 7.73
N ASP A 7 35.39 -19.95 6.65
CA ASP A 7 36.38 -19.08 6.02
C ASP A 7 35.69 -17.96 5.22
N ALA A 8 35.78 -16.73 5.74
CA ALA A 8 35.14 -15.56 5.15
C ALA A 8 35.59 -15.27 3.71
N ALA A 9 36.86 -15.50 3.38
CA ALA A 9 37.39 -15.25 2.04
C ALA A 9 36.95 -16.32 1.05
N LEU A 10 36.77 -17.57 1.50
CA LEU A 10 36.15 -18.62 0.69
C LEU A 10 34.68 -18.32 0.43
N LEU A 11 33.91 -18.03 1.49
CA LEU A 11 32.48 -17.70 1.37
C LEU A 11 32.26 -16.51 0.43
N ALA A 12 33.10 -15.47 0.49
CA ALA A 12 33.03 -14.33 -0.41
C ALA A 12 33.20 -14.73 -1.89
N LYS A 13 34.16 -15.60 -2.21
CA LYS A 13 34.38 -16.08 -3.59
C LYS A 13 33.19 -16.90 -4.10
N VAL A 14 32.69 -17.83 -3.28
CA VAL A 14 31.56 -18.69 -3.66
C VAL A 14 30.28 -17.87 -3.80
N ARG A 15 30.03 -16.91 -2.89
CA ARG A 15 28.90 -15.98 -2.98
C ARG A 15 28.91 -15.16 -4.27
N ASP A 16 30.05 -14.56 -4.63
CA ASP A 16 30.18 -13.78 -5.86
C ASP A 16 29.92 -14.64 -7.11
N TYR A 17 30.44 -15.88 -7.11
CA TYR A 17 30.16 -16.84 -8.17
C TYR A 17 28.66 -17.17 -8.27
N LEU A 18 28.03 -17.55 -7.15
CA LEU A 18 26.62 -17.92 -7.12
C LEU A 18 25.71 -16.77 -7.52
N TRP A 19 25.97 -15.55 -7.05
CA TRP A 19 25.17 -14.39 -7.44
C TRP A 19 25.18 -14.18 -8.96
N LYS A 20 26.34 -14.35 -9.60
CA LYS A 20 26.51 -14.13 -11.04
C LYS A 20 25.99 -15.27 -11.91
N ASN A 21 26.10 -16.52 -11.45
CA ASN A 21 25.93 -17.69 -12.32
C ASN A 21 24.80 -18.63 -11.88
N ALA A 22 24.36 -18.60 -10.62
CA ALA A 22 23.35 -19.55 -10.16
C ALA A 22 21.94 -19.16 -10.64
N HIS A 23 21.09 -20.17 -10.80
CA HIS A 23 19.67 -19.99 -11.07
C HIS A 23 18.85 -20.20 -9.81
N LEU A 24 17.83 -19.36 -9.62
CA LEU A 24 16.71 -19.64 -8.74
C LEU A 24 15.82 -20.68 -9.42
N VAL A 25 15.57 -21.79 -8.73
CA VAL A 25 14.71 -22.86 -9.21
C VAL A 25 13.46 -22.93 -8.34
N SER A 26 12.30 -23.00 -8.99
CA SER A 26 11.01 -23.20 -8.35
C SER A 26 10.36 -24.46 -8.90
N THR A 27 9.96 -25.36 -8.00
CA THR A 27 9.22 -26.57 -8.35
C THR A 27 7.96 -26.71 -7.51
N VAL A 28 6.93 -27.34 -8.08
CA VAL A 28 5.72 -27.67 -7.32
C VAL A 28 5.99 -28.82 -6.32
N VAL A 29 5.43 -28.69 -5.13
CA VAL A 29 5.40 -29.79 -4.17
C VAL A 29 4.43 -30.86 -4.68
N SER A 30 4.91 -32.10 -4.79
CA SER A 30 4.10 -33.21 -5.30
C SER A 30 2.76 -33.35 -4.55
N GLY A 31 1.67 -33.40 -5.30
CA GLY A 31 0.31 -33.50 -4.78
C GLY A 31 -0.39 -32.15 -4.50
N LYS A 32 0.28 -31.02 -4.77
CA LYS A 32 -0.28 -29.67 -4.62
C LYS A 32 -0.55 -28.96 -5.94
N GLU A 33 -0.57 -29.67 -7.06
CA GLU A 33 -0.71 -29.10 -8.40
C GLU A 33 -2.07 -28.43 -8.61
N GLU A 34 -3.16 -29.02 -8.08
CA GLU A 34 -4.51 -28.45 -8.17
C GLU A 34 -4.71 -27.28 -7.19
N GLU A 35 -4.29 -27.44 -5.93
CA GLU A 35 -4.34 -26.39 -4.90
C GLU A 35 -3.53 -25.15 -5.33
N GLY A 36 -2.39 -25.40 -5.97
CA GLY A 36 -1.41 -24.42 -6.40
C GLY A 36 -1.67 -23.75 -7.74
N ALA A 37 -2.84 -23.93 -8.37
CA ALA A 37 -3.08 -23.50 -9.75
C ALA A 37 -2.73 -22.03 -10.06
N LYS A 38 -2.80 -21.14 -9.05
CA LYS A 38 -2.40 -19.72 -9.16
C LYS A 38 -0.89 -19.50 -9.32
N PHE A 39 -0.06 -20.50 -9.00
CA PHE A 39 1.40 -20.49 -9.12
C PHE A 39 1.88 -21.38 -10.28
N ARG A 40 0.99 -21.76 -11.20
CA ARG A 40 1.29 -22.70 -12.29
C ARG A 40 2.50 -22.29 -13.13
N ASP A 41 2.69 -21.00 -13.35
CA ASP A 41 3.84 -20.44 -14.08
C ASP A 41 5.19 -20.74 -13.40
N TYR A 42 5.17 -21.14 -12.12
CA TYR A 42 6.34 -21.40 -11.29
C TYR A 42 6.48 -22.88 -10.85
N PHE A 43 5.71 -23.80 -11.45
CA PHE A 43 5.75 -25.23 -11.09
C PHE A 43 7.03 -25.95 -11.57
N ASP A 44 7.67 -25.44 -12.60
CA ASP A 44 8.99 -25.86 -13.08
C ASP A 44 9.64 -24.66 -13.75
N HIS A 45 10.18 -23.76 -12.93
CA HIS A 45 10.69 -22.46 -13.38
C HIS A 45 12.12 -22.24 -12.92
N HIS A 46 12.95 -21.72 -13.84
CA HIS A 46 14.39 -21.54 -13.65
C HIS A 46 14.78 -20.19 -14.22
N GLU A 47 15.43 -19.35 -13.42
CA GLU A 47 15.91 -18.05 -13.91
C GLU A 47 17.18 -17.56 -13.16
N PRO A 48 18.00 -16.70 -13.78
CA PRO A 48 19.23 -16.20 -13.14
C PRO A 48 18.95 -15.44 -11.83
N LEU A 49 19.61 -15.85 -10.75
CA LEU A 49 19.39 -15.34 -9.39
C LEU A 49 19.56 -13.81 -9.30
N SER A 50 20.61 -13.26 -9.93
CA SER A 50 20.91 -11.82 -9.86
C SER A 50 19.91 -10.95 -10.60
N THR A 51 19.15 -11.47 -11.56
CA THR A 51 18.23 -10.68 -12.40
C THR A 51 16.77 -11.03 -12.21
N VAL A 52 16.42 -11.83 -11.19
CA VAL A 52 15.02 -12.16 -10.88
C VAL A 52 14.21 -10.87 -10.63
N PRO A 53 13.15 -10.60 -11.40
CA PRO A 53 12.27 -9.46 -11.18
C PRO A 53 11.52 -9.55 -9.85
N SER A 54 11.29 -8.42 -9.18
CA SER A 54 10.63 -8.35 -7.88
C SER A 54 9.30 -9.13 -7.83
N HIS A 55 8.39 -8.90 -8.79
CA HIS A 55 7.06 -9.54 -8.80
C HIS A 55 7.13 -11.08 -8.90
N ARG A 56 8.08 -11.62 -9.67
CA ARG A 56 8.27 -13.09 -9.77
C ARG A 56 8.87 -13.65 -8.49
N ALA A 57 9.87 -12.97 -7.93
CA ALA A 57 10.48 -13.37 -6.66
C ALA A 57 9.43 -13.44 -5.55
N LEU A 58 8.61 -12.39 -5.39
CA LEU A 58 7.53 -12.34 -4.39
C LEU A 58 6.47 -13.42 -4.63
N ALA A 59 6.07 -13.67 -5.88
CA ALA A 59 5.14 -14.75 -6.21
C ALA A 59 5.70 -16.14 -5.83
N MET A 60 6.97 -16.40 -6.15
CA MET A 60 7.66 -17.63 -5.77
C MET A 60 7.80 -17.79 -4.25
N PHE A 61 8.21 -16.74 -3.53
CA PHE A 61 8.29 -16.76 -2.06
C PHE A 61 6.93 -16.95 -1.40
N ARG A 62 5.88 -16.35 -1.95
CA ARG A 62 4.51 -16.58 -1.50
C ARG A 62 4.10 -18.04 -1.70
N GLY A 63 4.35 -18.60 -2.88
CA GLY A 63 4.06 -20.01 -3.14
C GLY A 63 4.82 -20.95 -2.20
N ARG A 64 6.06 -20.61 -1.84
CA ARG A 64 6.83 -21.32 -0.81
C ARG A 64 6.21 -21.20 0.58
N ASN A 65 5.78 -20.00 0.99
CA ASN A 65 5.18 -19.77 2.30
C ASN A 65 3.81 -20.44 2.45
N GLU A 66 3.03 -20.51 1.37
CA GLU A 66 1.79 -21.29 1.30
C GLU A 66 2.05 -22.81 1.16
N GLY A 67 3.32 -23.21 1.07
CA GLY A 67 3.76 -24.60 0.99
C GLY A 67 3.44 -25.30 -0.33
N VAL A 68 3.15 -24.56 -1.39
CA VAL A 68 2.86 -25.08 -2.74
C VAL A 68 4.13 -25.26 -3.56
N LEU A 69 5.09 -24.33 -3.42
CA LEU A 69 6.34 -24.34 -4.16
C LEU A 69 7.53 -24.71 -3.25
N GLN A 70 8.52 -25.36 -3.81
CA GLN A 70 9.85 -25.51 -3.25
C GLN A 70 10.81 -24.62 -4.06
N LEU A 71 11.60 -23.81 -3.34
CA LEU A 71 12.64 -22.99 -3.95
C LEU A 71 14.01 -23.54 -3.59
N SER A 72 14.91 -23.58 -4.55
CA SER A 72 16.31 -23.98 -4.37
C SER A 72 17.23 -23.17 -5.27
N LEU A 73 18.53 -23.23 -5.00
CA LEU A 73 19.55 -22.61 -5.81
C LEU A 73 20.29 -23.65 -6.65
N ASN A 74 20.23 -23.52 -7.97
CA ASN A 74 21.07 -24.31 -8.87
C ASN A 74 22.38 -23.57 -9.15
N ALA A 75 23.47 -24.04 -8.55
CA ALA A 75 24.81 -23.46 -8.69
C ALA A 75 25.48 -23.73 -10.05
N ASP A 76 25.00 -24.73 -10.80
CA ASP A 76 25.60 -25.17 -12.06
C ASP A 76 24.50 -25.32 -13.13
N PRO A 77 23.81 -24.22 -13.52
CA PRO A 77 22.65 -24.28 -14.41
C PRO A 77 22.98 -24.68 -15.85
N GLN A 78 24.26 -24.79 -16.21
CA GLN A 78 24.68 -25.33 -17.50
C GLN A 78 24.48 -26.85 -17.64
N PHE A 79 24.14 -27.56 -16.55
CA PHE A 79 23.83 -28.99 -16.57
C PHE A 79 22.35 -29.23 -16.27
N ASP A 80 21.72 -30.12 -17.04
CA ASP A 80 20.31 -30.52 -16.84
C ASP A 80 20.11 -31.28 -15.52
N GLU A 81 21.12 -32.04 -15.09
CA GLU A 81 21.15 -32.74 -13.81
C GLU A 81 22.31 -32.23 -12.95
N PRO A 82 22.19 -32.23 -11.61
CA PRO A 82 23.28 -31.84 -10.73
C PRO A 82 24.56 -32.61 -11.04
N PRO A 83 25.67 -31.94 -11.41
CA PRO A 83 26.89 -32.63 -11.79
C PRO A 83 27.48 -33.37 -10.58
N LYS A 84 28.30 -34.40 -10.87
CA LYS A 84 29.05 -35.12 -9.84
C LYS A 84 30.00 -34.19 -9.07
N GLU A 85 30.61 -33.24 -9.77
CA GLU A 85 31.51 -32.23 -9.20
C GLU A 85 30.98 -30.85 -9.63
N SER A 86 30.55 -30.03 -8.66
CA SER A 86 30.13 -28.63 -8.90
C SER A 86 31.33 -27.72 -9.15
N TYR A 87 31.17 -26.65 -9.92
CA TYR A 87 32.23 -25.64 -10.04
C TYR A 87 32.57 -25.00 -8.69
N CYS A 88 31.60 -24.94 -7.76
CA CYS A 88 31.86 -24.46 -6.40
C CYS A 88 32.83 -25.36 -5.62
N GLU A 89 32.88 -26.67 -5.91
CA GLU A 89 33.88 -27.58 -5.34
C GLU A 89 35.29 -27.22 -5.85
N GLN A 90 35.43 -26.79 -7.11
CA GLN A 90 36.68 -26.30 -7.67
C GLN A 90 37.14 -25.01 -6.98
N ILE A 91 36.24 -24.06 -6.74
CA ILE A 91 36.55 -22.82 -6.00
C ILE A 91 37.11 -23.15 -4.60
N ILE A 92 36.52 -24.14 -3.91
CA ILE A 92 36.97 -24.59 -2.59
C ILE A 92 38.37 -25.22 -2.68
N MET A 93 38.62 -26.10 -3.66
CA MET A 93 39.94 -26.73 -3.84
C MET A 93 41.02 -25.68 -4.11
N ASP A 94 40.76 -24.73 -5.01
CA ASP A 94 41.70 -23.68 -5.37
C ASP A 94 41.98 -22.74 -4.20
N HIS A 95 40.94 -22.39 -3.43
CA HIS A 95 41.10 -21.58 -2.22
C HIS A 95 42.01 -22.27 -1.19
N LEU A 96 41.83 -23.57 -1.00
CA LEU A 96 42.62 -24.37 -0.05
C LEU A 96 44.03 -24.72 -0.57
N GLY A 97 44.35 -24.38 -1.82
CA GLY A 97 45.59 -24.81 -2.46
C GLY A 97 45.71 -26.33 -2.58
N LEU A 98 44.58 -27.04 -2.63
CA LEU A 98 44.51 -28.49 -2.57
C LEU A 98 44.90 -29.08 -3.93
N ARG A 99 46.07 -29.73 -3.99
CA ARG A 99 46.53 -30.44 -5.20
C ARG A 99 46.24 -31.92 -5.07
N LEU A 100 45.49 -32.44 -6.04
CA LEU A 100 45.19 -33.86 -6.18
C LEU A 100 46.16 -34.46 -7.19
N ASN A 101 47.00 -35.39 -6.74
CA ASN A 101 48.05 -36.05 -7.53
C ASN A 101 47.98 -37.58 -7.43
N ASN A 102 46.77 -38.10 -7.19
CA ASN A 102 46.47 -39.51 -6.94
C ASN A 102 47.16 -40.07 -5.68
N ALA A 103 47.40 -39.22 -4.68
CA ALA A 103 47.86 -39.68 -3.37
C ALA A 103 46.76 -40.50 -2.66
N PRO A 104 47.11 -41.44 -1.76
CA PRO A 104 46.12 -42.27 -1.05
C PRO A 104 45.02 -41.47 -0.33
N ALA A 105 45.33 -40.25 0.12
CA ALA A 105 44.38 -39.38 0.82
C ALA A 105 43.47 -38.55 -0.11
N ASP A 106 43.70 -38.55 -1.42
CA ASP A 106 43.02 -37.63 -2.35
C ASP A 106 41.54 -37.93 -2.51
N SER A 107 41.15 -39.22 -2.48
CA SER A 107 39.74 -39.61 -2.48
C SER A 107 39.00 -39.08 -1.23
N TRP A 108 39.63 -39.18 -0.06
CA TRP A 108 39.08 -38.64 1.18
C TRP A 108 38.99 -37.10 1.14
N ARG A 109 40.03 -36.43 0.65
CA ARG A 109 40.05 -34.96 0.49
C ARG A 109 38.95 -34.47 -0.45
N LYS A 110 38.75 -35.12 -1.60
CA LYS A 110 37.62 -34.85 -2.50
C LYS A 110 36.27 -35.01 -1.78
N GLY A 111 36.10 -36.09 -1.02
CA GLY A 111 34.91 -36.30 -0.20
C GLY A 111 34.66 -35.16 0.79
N VAL A 112 35.70 -34.70 1.49
CA VAL A 112 35.62 -33.56 2.43
C VAL A 112 35.23 -32.27 1.72
N VAL A 113 35.79 -31.98 0.54
CA VAL A 113 35.41 -30.80 -0.27
C VAL A 113 33.95 -30.88 -0.69
N SER A 114 33.53 -32.02 -1.24
CA SER A 114 32.15 -32.22 -1.70
C SER A 114 31.14 -32.08 -0.56
N TRP A 115 31.46 -32.62 0.63
CA TRP A 115 30.61 -32.48 1.81
C TRP A 115 30.62 -31.04 2.35
N THR A 116 31.78 -30.36 2.30
CA THR A 116 31.87 -28.94 2.68
C THR A 116 30.96 -28.08 1.79
N TRP A 117 30.96 -28.34 0.48
CA TRP A 117 30.07 -27.68 -0.46
C TRP A 117 28.59 -28.00 -0.18
N ARG A 118 28.21 -29.27 -0.31
CA ARG A 118 26.80 -29.70 -0.38
C ARG A 118 26.06 -29.60 0.96
N ILE A 119 26.75 -29.80 2.08
CA ILE A 119 26.12 -29.90 3.41
C ILE A 119 26.25 -28.60 4.20
N LYS A 120 27.26 -27.77 3.92
CA LYS A 120 27.52 -26.54 4.68
C LYS A 120 27.43 -25.28 3.82
N VAL A 121 28.31 -25.11 2.85
CA VAL A 121 28.45 -23.84 2.11
C VAL A 121 27.20 -23.55 1.26
N LEU A 122 26.69 -24.52 0.51
CA LEU A 122 25.49 -24.33 -0.32
C LEU A 122 24.27 -23.98 0.53
N MET A 123 23.99 -24.71 1.60
CA MET A 123 22.85 -24.44 2.49
C MET A 123 22.91 -23.04 3.13
N HIS A 124 24.11 -22.64 3.55
CA HIS A 124 24.35 -21.32 4.13
C HIS A 124 24.14 -20.20 3.11
N LEU A 125 24.79 -20.31 1.94
CA LEU A 125 24.71 -19.29 0.90
C LEU A 125 23.35 -19.27 0.21
N GLU A 126 22.65 -20.40 0.07
CA GLU A 126 21.27 -20.42 -0.44
C GLU A 126 20.36 -19.59 0.48
N THR A 127 20.44 -19.81 1.79
CA THR A 127 19.64 -19.03 2.75
C THR A 127 19.96 -17.54 2.67
N GLU A 128 21.25 -17.19 2.64
CA GLU A 128 21.72 -15.81 2.54
C GLU A 128 21.24 -15.13 1.24
N LEU A 129 21.50 -15.76 0.09
CA LEU A 129 21.20 -15.21 -1.22
C LEU A 129 19.69 -15.12 -1.47
N MET A 130 18.90 -16.08 -1.01
CA MET A 130 17.44 -16.01 -1.04
C MET A 130 16.92 -14.85 -0.18
N GLY A 131 17.55 -14.61 0.98
CA GLY A 131 17.29 -13.44 1.81
C GLY A 131 17.53 -12.14 1.05
N THR A 132 18.68 -11.99 0.41
CA THR A 132 19.04 -10.83 -0.41
C THR A 132 18.07 -10.61 -1.57
N VAL A 133 17.67 -11.67 -2.29
CA VAL A 133 16.68 -11.56 -3.38
C VAL A 133 15.32 -11.11 -2.83
N ARG A 134 14.89 -11.65 -1.69
CA ARG A 134 13.65 -11.26 -1.04
C ARG A 134 13.68 -9.79 -0.62
N GLU A 135 14.72 -9.35 0.08
CA GLU A 135 14.87 -7.96 0.52
C GLU A 135 14.84 -6.99 -0.66
N ARG A 136 15.59 -7.28 -1.73
CA ARG A 136 15.56 -6.47 -2.95
C ARG A 136 14.17 -6.42 -3.57
N ALA A 137 13.48 -7.55 -3.63
CA ALA A 137 12.15 -7.63 -4.21
C ALA A 137 11.10 -6.87 -3.38
N GLU A 138 11.16 -6.99 -2.06
CA GLU A 138 10.31 -6.24 -1.13
C GLU A 138 10.55 -4.73 -1.24
N ASP A 139 11.80 -4.28 -1.26
CA ASP A 139 12.15 -2.87 -1.41
C ASP A 139 11.62 -2.27 -2.72
N GLU A 140 11.77 -2.98 -3.83
CA GLU A 140 11.25 -2.54 -5.13
C GLU A 140 9.72 -2.43 -5.11
N ALA A 141 9.03 -3.45 -4.57
CA ALA A 141 7.58 -3.48 -4.46
C ALA A 141 7.06 -2.36 -3.54
N ILE A 142 7.69 -2.16 -2.38
CA ILE A 142 7.35 -1.08 -1.44
C ILE A 142 7.52 0.29 -2.11
N ASN A 143 8.53 0.48 -2.95
CA ASN A 143 8.69 1.71 -3.71
C ASN A 143 7.61 1.91 -4.77
N VAL A 144 7.10 0.84 -5.40
CA VAL A 144 5.92 0.91 -6.28
C VAL A 144 4.68 1.31 -5.47
N PHE A 145 4.45 0.67 -4.32
CA PHE A 145 3.33 0.97 -3.42
C PHE A 145 3.36 2.42 -2.95
N ALA A 146 4.53 2.94 -2.61
CA ALA A 146 4.74 4.33 -2.22
C ALA A 146 4.34 5.31 -3.34
N ARG A 147 4.74 5.05 -4.59
CA ARG A 147 4.34 5.86 -5.75
C ARG A 147 2.83 5.82 -5.98
N ASN A 148 2.24 4.63 -5.93
CA ASN A 148 0.80 4.47 -6.11
C ASN A 148 0.00 5.19 -5.01
N LEU A 149 0.46 5.15 -3.76
CA LEU A 149 -0.16 5.89 -2.66
C LEU A 149 -0.03 7.40 -2.87
N HIS A 150 1.16 7.88 -3.25
CA HIS A 150 1.39 9.29 -3.56
C HIS A 150 0.40 9.78 -4.63
N ASP A 151 0.24 9.04 -5.73
CA ASP A 151 -0.66 9.41 -6.82
C ASP A 151 -2.13 9.43 -6.38
N LEU A 152 -2.54 8.52 -5.48
CA LEU A 152 -3.89 8.53 -4.90
C LEU A 152 -4.13 9.74 -3.98
N LEU A 153 -3.14 10.10 -3.15
CA LEU A 153 -3.24 11.22 -2.22
C LEU A 153 -3.20 12.58 -2.94
N MET A 154 -2.43 12.67 -4.02
CA MET A 154 -2.26 13.88 -4.83
C MET A 154 -3.27 14.01 -5.96
N ALA A 155 -4.25 13.10 -6.03
CA ALA A 155 -5.34 13.18 -7.00
C ALA A 155 -6.10 14.51 -6.83
N ALA A 156 -6.46 15.14 -7.95
CA ALA A 156 -7.12 16.44 -7.93
C ALA A 156 -8.47 16.36 -7.19
N PRO A 157 -8.69 17.22 -6.17
CA PRO A 157 -9.97 17.27 -5.47
C PRO A 157 -11.06 17.83 -6.38
N ALA A 158 -12.25 17.21 -6.38
CA ALA A 158 -13.40 17.76 -7.12
C ALA A 158 -14.01 18.98 -6.42
N GLY A 159 -13.63 19.22 -5.17
CA GLY A 159 -13.99 20.40 -4.38
C GLY A 159 -15.34 20.31 -3.69
N LEU A 160 -15.82 21.46 -3.24
CA LEU A 160 -17.02 21.62 -2.41
C LEU A 160 -18.31 21.47 -3.25
N ARG A 161 -18.58 20.25 -3.73
CA ARG A 161 -19.72 19.91 -4.60
C ARG A 161 -20.51 18.76 -3.99
N ALA A 162 -21.84 18.87 -4.02
CA ALA A 162 -22.70 17.81 -3.48
C ALA A 162 -22.46 16.49 -4.25
N THR A 163 -22.14 15.43 -3.52
CA THR A 163 -21.62 14.19 -4.10
C THR A 163 -22.38 12.97 -3.59
N MET A 164 -22.81 12.10 -4.49
CA MET A 164 -23.33 10.77 -4.16
C MET A 164 -22.22 9.73 -4.29
N GLY A 165 -21.96 8.96 -3.24
CA GLY A 165 -21.12 7.77 -3.27
C GLY A 165 -21.96 6.53 -3.55
N LEU A 166 -21.56 5.76 -4.55
CA LEU A 166 -22.07 4.43 -4.85
C LEU A 166 -20.96 3.43 -4.57
N ASP A 167 -21.15 2.61 -3.53
CA ASP A 167 -20.29 1.47 -3.20
C ASP A 167 -20.89 0.18 -3.80
N PRO A 168 -20.36 -0.30 -4.95
CA PRO A 168 -20.95 -1.39 -5.69
C PRO A 168 -21.08 -2.70 -4.92
N GLY A 169 -22.04 -3.53 -5.34
CA GLY A 169 -22.24 -4.85 -4.78
C GLY A 169 -23.33 -5.61 -5.52
N LEU A 170 -23.19 -6.93 -5.58
CA LEU A 170 -24.16 -7.82 -6.21
C LEU A 170 -25.23 -8.23 -5.20
N ARG A 171 -25.01 -9.34 -4.49
CA ARG A 171 -25.99 -9.94 -3.56
C ARG A 171 -26.38 -9.02 -2.40
N THR A 172 -25.44 -8.21 -1.92
CA THR A 172 -25.65 -7.27 -0.79
C THR A 172 -26.19 -5.91 -1.24
N GLY A 173 -26.45 -5.73 -2.54
CA GLY A 173 -26.85 -4.44 -3.11
C GLY A 173 -25.69 -3.44 -3.23
N VAL A 174 -26.00 -2.32 -3.87
CA VAL A 174 -25.15 -1.13 -3.96
C VAL A 174 -25.52 -0.20 -2.82
N LYS A 175 -24.51 0.22 -2.05
CA LYS A 175 -24.70 1.10 -0.91
C LYS A 175 -24.58 2.54 -1.40
N VAL A 176 -25.52 3.38 -1.00
CA VAL A 176 -25.65 4.77 -1.45
C VAL A 176 -25.45 5.68 -0.26
N ALA A 177 -24.61 6.69 -0.41
CA ALA A 177 -24.49 7.80 0.51
C ALA A 177 -24.51 9.10 -0.27
N VAL A 178 -25.19 10.13 0.25
CA VAL A 178 -25.15 11.48 -0.30
C VAL A 178 -24.51 12.39 0.73
N VAL A 179 -23.44 13.08 0.33
CA VAL A 179 -22.82 14.14 1.12
C VAL A 179 -23.07 15.48 0.45
N ASP A 180 -23.30 16.52 1.25
CA ASP A 180 -23.39 17.89 0.72
C ASP A 180 -22.00 18.44 0.36
N ALA A 181 -21.94 19.68 -0.11
CA ALA A 181 -20.71 20.36 -0.50
C ALA A 181 -19.63 20.43 0.61
N THR A 182 -20.03 20.32 1.88
CA THR A 182 -19.11 20.33 3.04
C THR A 182 -18.63 18.93 3.44
N GLY A 183 -19.16 17.88 2.78
CA GLY A 183 -18.90 16.49 3.12
C GLY A 183 -19.79 15.96 4.25
N LYS A 184 -20.80 16.71 4.69
CA LYS A 184 -21.77 16.24 5.69
C LYS A 184 -22.69 15.21 5.04
N LEU A 185 -22.90 14.08 5.72
CA LEU A 185 -23.85 13.05 5.30
C LEU A 185 -25.29 13.57 5.42
N VAL A 186 -26.04 13.50 4.32
CA VAL A 186 -27.43 14.01 4.25
C VAL A 186 -28.46 12.93 3.88
N ALA A 187 -28.03 11.83 3.28
CA ALA A 187 -28.88 10.67 3.00
C ALA A 187 -28.06 9.40 2.80
N THR A 188 -28.68 8.25 3.07
CA THR A 188 -28.15 6.92 2.76
C THR A 188 -29.27 6.00 2.30
N ASP A 189 -28.94 5.01 1.46
CA ASP A 189 -29.86 3.94 1.08
C ASP A 189 -29.08 2.68 0.64
N THR A 190 -29.76 1.55 0.52
CA THR A 190 -29.22 0.33 -0.09
C THR A 190 -30.14 -0.10 -1.22
N ILE A 191 -29.62 -0.06 -2.44
CA ILE A 191 -30.37 -0.36 -3.67
C ILE A 191 -29.91 -1.67 -4.31
N TYR A 192 -30.78 -2.30 -5.09
CA TYR A 192 -30.55 -3.62 -5.66
C TYR A 192 -30.67 -3.62 -7.20
N PRO A 193 -29.82 -2.86 -7.92
CA PRO A 193 -29.94 -2.72 -9.37
C PRO A 193 -29.63 -4.02 -10.12
N HIS A 194 -28.81 -4.90 -9.53
CA HIS A 194 -28.27 -6.10 -10.19
C HIS A 194 -29.06 -7.38 -9.90
N THR A 195 -30.10 -7.32 -9.07
CA THR A 195 -30.89 -8.49 -8.65
C THR A 195 -32.38 -8.33 -8.97
N GLY A 196 -32.71 -7.74 -10.13
CA GLY A 196 -34.08 -7.61 -10.63
C GLY A 196 -34.89 -6.42 -10.10
N GLN A 197 -34.29 -5.54 -9.26
CA GLN A 197 -34.96 -4.32 -8.76
C GLN A 197 -34.43 -3.03 -9.41
N ALA A 198 -33.91 -3.13 -10.65
CA ALA A 198 -33.30 -2.01 -11.37
C ALA A 198 -34.20 -0.77 -11.47
N ALA A 199 -35.50 -0.93 -11.80
CA ALA A 199 -36.41 0.19 -11.92
C ALA A 199 -36.64 0.92 -10.59
N LYS A 200 -36.78 0.17 -9.48
CA LYS A 200 -36.90 0.75 -8.13
C LYS A 200 -35.62 1.48 -7.74
N ALA A 201 -34.46 0.86 -7.96
CA ALA A 201 -33.16 1.45 -7.70
C ALA A 201 -32.97 2.76 -8.50
N ALA A 202 -33.40 2.79 -9.77
CA ALA A 202 -33.29 3.96 -10.63
C ALA A 202 -34.12 5.15 -10.10
N MET A 203 -35.36 4.90 -9.68
CA MET A 203 -36.21 5.93 -9.06
C MET A 203 -35.59 6.48 -7.77
N THR A 204 -35.05 5.61 -6.91
CA THR A 204 -34.38 6.03 -5.67
C THR A 204 -33.18 6.93 -5.96
N VAL A 205 -32.28 6.53 -6.87
CA VAL A 205 -31.10 7.31 -7.23
C VAL A 205 -31.49 8.66 -7.81
N ALA A 206 -32.46 8.70 -8.73
CA ALA A 206 -32.94 9.94 -9.32
C ALA A 206 -33.54 10.88 -8.26
N ALA A 207 -34.37 10.36 -7.37
CA ALA A 207 -34.98 11.13 -6.28
C ALA A 207 -33.93 11.72 -5.33
N LEU A 208 -32.89 10.96 -4.97
CA LEU A 208 -31.80 11.43 -4.14
C LEU A 208 -30.97 12.51 -4.84
N CYS A 209 -30.66 12.32 -6.14
CA CYS A 209 -29.94 13.30 -6.93
C CYS A 209 -30.70 14.64 -7.00
N GLU A 210 -32.00 14.61 -7.31
CA GLU A 210 -32.81 15.82 -7.40
C GLU A 210 -33.01 16.49 -6.03
N LYS A 211 -33.32 15.71 -4.98
CA LYS A 211 -33.59 16.26 -3.64
C LYS A 211 -32.38 16.97 -3.04
N HIS A 212 -31.18 16.45 -3.28
CA HIS A 212 -29.95 16.96 -2.68
C HIS A 212 -29.08 17.77 -3.65
N ASN A 213 -29.59 18.08 -4.85
CA ASN A 213 -28.87 18.78 -5.90
C ASN A 213 -27.48 18.18 -6.15
N VAL A 214 -27.42 16.85 -6.26
CA VAL A 214 -26.16 16.14 -6.46
C VAL A 214 -25.54 16.59 -7.77
N GLU A 215 -24.26 16.95 -7.73
CA GLU A 215 -23.50 17.39 -8.88
C GLU A 215 -22.52 16.32 -9.38
N LEU A 216 -22.09 15.43 -8.48
CA LEU A 216 -21.11 14.40 -8.73
C LEU A 216 -21.58 13.04 -8.21
N VAL A 217 -21.24 11.97 -8.93
CA VAL A 217 -21.46 10.60 -8.49
C VAL A 217 -20.14 9.84 -8.48
N ALA A 218 -19.63 9.57 -7.29
CA ALA A 218 -18.45 8.75 -7.05
C ALA A 218 -18.83 7.27 -7.07
N ILE A 219 -18.25 6.47 -7.95
CA ILE A 219 -18.51 5.03 -8.05
C ILE A 219 -17.24 4.28 -7.66
N GLY A 220 -17.31 3.44 -6.63
CA GLY A 220 -16.21 2.57 -6.22
C GLY A 220 -15.77 1.64 -7.35
N ASN A 221 -14.47 1.38 -7.46
CA ASN A 221 -13.89 0.57 -8.53
C ASN A 221 -13.82 -0.94 -8.23
N GLY A 222 -14.54 -1.43 -7.21
CA GLY A 222 -14.56 -2.84 -6.84
C GLY A 222 -15.52 -3.71 -7.61
N THR A 223 -16.03 -4.72 -6.90
CA THR A 223 -16.89 -5.77 -7.47
C THR A 223 -18.20 -5.17 -7.96
N ALA A 224 -18.56 -5.45 -9.22
CA ALA A 224 -19.74 -4.92 -9.90
C ALA A 224 -19.73 -3.40 -10.18
N SER A 225 -18.54 -2.78 -10.20
CA SER A 225 -18.35 -1.37 -10.54
C SER A 225 -18.82 -1.05 -11.97
N ARG A 226 -18.45 -1.88 -12.95
CA ARG A 226 -18.86 -1.72 -14.37
C ARG A 226 -20.38 -1.80 -14.53
N GLU A 227 -21.02 -2.73 -13.85
CA GLU A 227 -22.46 -2.90 -13.85
C GLU A 227 -23.16 -1.70 -13.21
N THR A 228 -22.61 -1.19 -12.11
CA THR A 228 -23.12 0.00 -11.40
C THR A 228 -22.96 1.26 -12.22
N GLU A 229 -21.84 1.41 -12.92
CA GLU A 229 -21.59 2.49 -13.87
C GLU A 229 -22.60 2.48 -15.02
N ARG A 230 -22.82 1.32 -15.65
CA ARG A 230 -23.83 1.17 -16.71
C ARG A 230 -25.23 1.49 -16.20
N PHE A 231 -25.58 0.98 -15.02
CA PHE A 231 -26.85 1.29 -14.37
C PHE A 231 -27.04 2.80 -14.19
N TYR A 232 -26.02 3.51 -13.67
CA TYR A 232 -26.11 4.96 -13.49
C TYR A 232 -26.30 5.72 -14.81
N LEU A 233 -25.60 5.30 -15.88
CA LEU A 233 -25.80 5.88 -17.21
C LEU A 233 -27.24 5.69 -17.73
N ASP A 234 -27.86 4.53 -17.44
CA ASP A 234 -29.26 4.30 -17.80
C ASP A 234 -30.23 5.15 -16.95
N VAL A 235 -29.90 5.39 -15.67
CA VAL A 235 -30.63 6.37 -14.83
C VAL A 235 -30.60 7.76 -15.47
N GLN A 236 -29.44 8.23 -15.95
CA GLN A 236 -29.36 9.55 -16.59
C GLN A 236 -30.19 9.65 -17.87
N LYS A 237 -30.29 8.57 -18.66
CA LYS A 237 -31.16 8.53 -19.85
C LYS A 237 -32.64 8.56 -19.48
N GLN A 238 -33.03 7.84 -18.42
CA GLN A 238 -34.42 7.73 -17.99
C GLN A 238 -34.91 8.99 -17.24
N PHE A 239 -34.02 9.66 -16.52
CA PHE A 239 -34.32 10.82 -15.69
C PHE A 239 -33.45 12.02 -16.12
N PRO A 240 -33.85 12.80 -17.14
CA PRO A 240 -33.03 13.87 -17.70
C PRO A 240 -32.62 15.00 -16.75
N LYS A 241 -33.28 15.12 -15.58
CA LYS A 241 -32.90 16.05 -14.52
C LYS A 241 -31.64 15.60 -13.76
N VAL A 242 -31.28 14.32 -13.82
CA VAL A 242 -30.08 13.77 -13.20
C VAL A 242 -28.87 14.09 -14.07
N THR A 243 -28.30 15.27 -13.85
CA THR A 243 -27.16 15.81 -14.61
C THR A 243 -25.81 15.55 -13.96
N ALA A 244 -25.79 14.96 -12.76
CA ALA A 244 -24.57 14.73 -11.99
C ALA A 244 -23.54 13.91 -12.77
N GLN A 245 -22.29 14.36 -12.76
CA GLN A 245 -21.20 13.73 -13.49
C GLN A 245 -20.67 12.53 -12.71
N LYS A 246 -20.57 11.37 -13.37
CA LYS A 246 -19.97 10.19 -12.74
C LYS A 246 -18.45 10.25 -12.77
N VAL A 247 -17.82 9.77 -11.71
CA VAL A 247 -16.37 9.57 -11.61
C VAL A 247 -16.10 8.22 -10.95
N ILE A 248 -15.19 7.44 -11.52
CA ILE A 248 -14.73 6.19 -10.90
C ILE A 248 -13.68 6.54 -9.86
N VAL A 249 -13.84 6.02 -8.65
CA VAL A 249 -12.97 6.31 -7.50
C VAL A 249 -12.45 4.99 -6.94
N SER A 250 -11.18 4.99 -6.49
CA SER A 250 -10.63 3.84 -5.77
C SER A 250 -11.45 3.58 -4.51
N GLU A 251 -11.85 2.33 -4.26
CA GLU A 251 -12.44 1.91 -2.98
C GLU A 251 -11.38 1.39 -1.98
N ALA A 252 -10.09 1.46 -2.34
CA ALA A 252 -9.01 0.96 -1.51
C ALA A 252 -9.10 1.53 -0.08
N GLY A 253 -9.13 0.63 0.91
CA GLY A 253 -9.24 0.99 2.32
C GLY A 253 -10.64 1.40 2.79
N ALA A 254 -11.66 1.53 1.93
CA ALA A 254 -13.01 1.94 2.34
C ALA A 254 -13.66 0.96 3.32
N SER A 255 -13.43 -0.35 3.14
CA SER A 255 -13.90 -1.38 4.08
C SER A 255 -13.13 -1.38 5.41
N VAL A 256 -11.85 -1.00 5.38
CA VAL A 256 -11.04 -0.85 6.61
C VAL A 256 -11.49 0.39 7.38
N TYR A 257 -11.75 1.49 6.67
CA TYR A 257 -12.35 2.68 7.23
C TYR A 257 -13.69 2.38 7.87
N SER A 258 -14.61 1.72 7.17
CA SER A 258 -15.97 1.51 7.66
C SER A 258 -16.03 0.71 8.97
N ALA A 259 -15.11 -0.23 9.14
CA ALA A 259 -14.96 -1.04 10.35
C ALA A 259 -14.09 -0.37 11.43
N SER A 260 -13.51 0.80 11.18
CA SER A 260 -12.63 1.49 12.13
C SER A 260 -13.41 2.14 13.29
N GLU A 261 -12.73 2.30 14.41
CA GLU A 261 -13.26 3.06 15.56
C GLU A 261 -13.57 4.51 15.19
N LEU A 262 -12.73 5.12 14.34
CA LEU A 262 -12.94 6.48 13.86
C LEU A 262 -14.27 6.60 13.10
N ALA A 263 -14.56 5.70 12.17
CA ALA A 263 -15.82 5.72 11.43
C ALA A 263 -17.03 5.42 12.34
N ALA A 264 -16.85 4.59 13.37
CA ALA A 264 -17.88 4.36 14.38
C ALA A 264 -18.17 5.61 15.22
N GLN A 265 -17.16 6.44 15.50
CA GLN A 265 -17.33 7.73 16.17
C GLN A 265 -17.95 8.78 15.24
N GLU A 266 -17.56 8.82 13.96
CA GLU A 266 -18.16 9.74 12.97
C GLU A 266 -19.63 9.40 12.68
N PHE A 267 -19.97 8.10 12.64
CA PHE A 267 -21.30 7.62 12.28
C PHE A 267 -21.80 6.48 13.20
N PRO A 268 -22.13 6.78 14.47
CA PRO A 268 -22.53 5.77 15.46
C PRO A 268 -23.77 4.98 15.04
N ASP A 269 -24.76 5.67 14.47
CA ASP A 269 -26.06 5.09 14.11
C ASP A 269 -26.11 4.50 12.70
N LEU A 270 -25.00 4.58 11.95
CA LEU A 270 -24.93 4.09 10.58
C LEU A 270 -24.35 2.68 10.53
N ASP A 271 -25.01 1.79 9.79
CA ASP A 271 -24.52 0.45 9.53
C ASP A 271 -23.13 0.46 8.86
N VAL A 272 -22.29 -0.51 9.21
CA VAL A 272 -20.91 -0.63 8.73
C VAL A 272 -20.85 -0.64 7.20
N SER A 273 -21.81 -1.28 6.52
CA SER A 273 -21.81 -1.35 5.05
C SER A 273 -22.03 -0.01 4.36
N LEU A 274 -22.75 0.93 5.00
CA LEU A 274 -23.05 2.25 4.44
C LEU A 274 -21.91 3.26 4.64
N ARG A 275 -21.10 3.09 5.70
CA ARG A 275 -19.94 3.97 5.97
C ARG A 275 -18.91 3.96 4.83
N GLY A 276 -18.78 2.82 4.13
CA GLY A 276 -17.92 2.71 2.95
C GLY A 276 -18.35 3.65 1.82
N ALA A 277 -19.66 3.73 1.55
CA ALA A 277 -20.21 4.64 0.53
C ALA A 277 -19.99 6.11 0.90
N VAL A 278 -20.02 6.45 2.20
CA VAL A 278 -19.67 7.81 2.66
C VAL A 278 -18.22 8.14 2.34
N SER A 279 -17.30 7.20 2.58
CA SER A 279 -15.88 7.39 2.27
C SER A 279 -15.63 7.56 0.76
N ILE A 280 -16.31 6.78 -0.09
CA ILE A 280 -16.24 6.93 -1.54
C ILE A 280 -16.71 8.31 -1.99
N ALA A 281 -17.80 8.84 -1.42
CA ALA A 281 -18.30 10.17 -1.75
C ALA A 281 -17.31 11.28 -1.37
N ARG A 282 -16.81 11.26 -0.12
CA ARG A 282 -15.88 12.26 0.40
C ARG A 282 -14.52 12.23 -0.30
N ARG A 283 -14.05 11.04 -0.68
CA ARG A 283 -12.78 10.87 -1.40
C ARG A 283 -12.79 11.56 -2.76
N LEU A 284 -13.95 11.67 -3.42
CA LEU A 284 -14.04 12.45 -4.66
C LEU A 284 -13.93 13.96 -4.39
N GLN A 285 -14.52 14.44 -3.29
CA GLN A 285 -14.45 15.85 -2.91
C GLN A 285 -13.01 16.25 -2.57
N ASP A 286 -12.35 15.45 -1.72
CA ASP A 286 -10.95 15.63 -1.33
C ASP A 286 -10.29 14.28 -1.00
N PRO A 287 -9.48 13.72 -1.93
CA PRO A 287 -8.81 12.44 -1.73
C PRO A 287 -7.88 12.44 -0.52
N LEU A 288 -7.11 13.51 -0.33
CA LEU A 288 -6.12 13.63 0.74
C LEU A 288 -6.83 13.60 2.11
N ALA A 289 -7.82 14.47 2.30
CA ALA A 289 -8.51 14.62 3.58
C ALA A 289 -9.27 13.36 4.02
N GLU A 290 -9.74 12.54 3.07
CA GLU A 290 -10.44 11.30 3.37
C GLU A 290 -9.48 10.10 3.53
N LEU A 291 -8.45 9.98 2.70
CA LEU A 291 -7.50 8.85 2.76
C LEU A 291 -6.63 8.87 4.02
N VAL A 292 -6.27 10.04 4.55
CA VAL A 292 -5.47 10.13 5.80
C VAL A 292 -6.17 9.57 7.04
N LYS A 293 -7.49 9.31 6.96
CA LYS A 293 -8.26 8.67 8.03
C LYS A 293 -7.98 7.17 8.15
N ILE A 294 -7.33 6.59 7.15
CA ILE A 294 -7.07 5.15 7.05
C ILE A 294 -5.60 4.90 7.40
N ASP A 295 -5.30 3.77 8.04
CA ASP A 295 -3.93 3.31 8.19
C ASP A 295 -3.29 3.15 6.78
N PRO A 296 -2.19 3.83 6.46
CA PRO A 296 -1.65 3.86 5.09
C PRO A 296 -1.34 2.46 4.53
N LYS A 297 -0.87 1.53 5.37
CA LYS A 297 -0.61 0.13 4.94
C LYS A 297 -1.89 -0.67 4.67
N SER A 298 -3.05 -0.16 5.06
CA SER A 298 -4.35 -0.76 4.80
C SER A 298 -5.03 -0.17 3.56
N ILE A 299 -4.45 0.87 2.96
CA ILE A 299 -4.84 1.33 1.64
C ILE A 299 -4.20 0.36 0.64
N GLY A 300 -5.01 -0.42 -0.06
CA GLY A 300 -4.54 -1.36 -1.07
C GLY A 300 -3.95 -0.62 -2.28
N VAL A 301 -2.62 -0.61 -2.38
CA VAL A 301 -1.87 0.14 -3.40
C VAL A 301 -1.02 -0.76 -4.31
N GLY A 302 -1.10 -2.08 -4.14
CA GLY A 302 -0.54 -3.02 -5.10
C GLY A 302 -0.74 -4.49 -4.73
N GLN A 303 -0.40 -5.36 -5.68
CA GLN A 303 -0.38 -6.80 -5.46
C GLN A 303 0.74 -7.17 -4.49
N TYR A 304 0.55 -8.24 -3.71
CA TYR A 304 1.54 -8.76 -2.76
C TYR A 304 1.89 -7.80 -1.59
N GLN A 305 1.10 -6.76 -1.36
CA GLN A 305 1.30 -5.81 -0.25
C GLN A 305 1.32 -6.48 1.13
N HIS A 306 0.60 -7.59 1.30
CA HIS A 306 0.62 -8.39 2.54
C HIS A 306 1.79 -9.37 2.63
N ASP A 307 2.51 -9.58 1.53
CA ASP A 307 3.62 -10.54 1.40
C ASP A 307 5.00 -9.89 1.60
N VAL A 308 5.07 -8.56 1.72
CA VAL A 308 6.31 -7.81 2.03
C VAL A 308 6.45 -7.51 3.53
N SER A 309 7.64 -7.07 3.96
CA SER A 309 7.89 -6.57 5.32
C SER A 309 6.92 -5.47 5.74
N GLN A 310 5.99 -5.79 6.64
CA GLN A 310 4.95 -4.87 7.09
C GLN A 310 5.51 -3.67 7.87
N THR A 311 6.67 -3.83 8.53
CA THR A 311 7.34 -2.75 9.25
C THR A 311 7.95 -1.74 8.27
N GLN A 312 8.63 -2.22 7.22
CA GLN A 312 9.20 -1.34 6.19
C GLN A 312 8.09 -0.66 5.38
N LEU A 313 7.04 -1.41 5.01
CA LEU A 313 5.87 -0.88 4.34
C LEU A 313 5.22 0.25 5.14
N ALA A 314 4.89 0.03 6.41
CA ALA A 314 4.26 1.03 7.26
C ALA A 314 5.09 2.31 7.32
N ARG A 315 6.40 2.19 7.62
CA ARG A 315 7.30 3.33 7.68
C ARG A 315 7.37 4.11 6.36
N LYS A 316 7.42 3.41 5.22
CA LYS A 316 7.50 4.05 3.90
C LYS A 316 6.20 4.76 3.54
N LEU A 317 5.05 4.13 3.77
CA LEU A 317 3.76 4.73 3.43
C LEU A 317 3.37 5.87 4.38
N ASP A 318 3.74 5.78 5.67
CA ASP A 318 3.58 6.90 6.60
C ASP A 318 4.37 8.13 6.14
N ALA A 319 5.61 7.94 5.68
CA ALA A 319 6.43 9.03 5.15
C ALA A 319 5.80 9.66 3.90
N VAL A 320 5.24 8.86 2.98
CA VAL A 320 4.54 9.38 1.79
C VAL A 320 3.33 10.22 2.20
N VAL A 321 2.56 9.80 3.20
CA VAL A 321 1.39 10.55 3.68
C VAL A 321 1.82 11.88 4.30
N GLU A 322 2.88 11.88 5.12
CA GLU A 322 3.46 13.10 5.67
C GLU A 322 3.93 14.05 4.55
N ASP A 323 4.68 13.55 3.57
CA ASP A 323 5.14 14.35 2.43
C ASP A 323 3.97 14.97 1.65
N CYS A 324 2.93 14.20 1.32
CA CYS A 324 1.76 14.69 0.59
C CYS A 324 0.98 15.75 1.39
N VAL A 325 0.73 15.51 2.68
CA VAL A 325 -0.03 16.46 3.52
C VAL A 325 0.71 17.78 3.66
N ASN A 326 2.02 17.74 3.91
CA ASN A 326 2.82 18.95 4.07
C ASN A 326 3.06 19.67 2.73
N ALA A 327 3.13 18.95 1.61
CA ALA A 327 3.23 19.55 0.28
C ALA A 327 1.96 20.33 -0.13
N VAL A 328 0.77 19.80 0.19
CA VAL A 328 -0.51 20.48 -0.08
C VAL A 328 -0.78 21.59 0.94
N GLY A 329 -0.38 21.37 2.19
CA GLY A 329 -0.73 22.22 3.32
C GLY A 329 -2.18 22.04 3.76
N VAL A 330 -2.49 22.44 4.98
CA VAL A 330 -3.75 22.09 5.65
C VAL A 330 -4.46 23.35 6.13
N ASP A 331 -5.73 23.55 5.78
CA ASP A 331 -6.53 24.65 6.34
C ASP A 331 -6.87 24.36 7.81
N LEU A 332 -6.31 25.19 8.70
CA LEU A 332 -6.41 25.04 10.14
C LEU A 332 -7.87 25.07 10.64
N ASN A 333 -8.73 25.82 9.97
CA ASN A 333 -10.11 26.04 10.40
C ASN A 333 -11.08 24.95 9.95
N THR A 334 -10.68 24.08 9.02
CA THR A 334 -11.55 23.03 8.48
C THR A 334 -10.97 21.63 8.64
N ALA A 335 -9.66 21.51 8.85
CA ALA A 335 -9.00 20.22 8.98
C ALA A 335 -9.51 19.38 10.15
N SER A 336 -9.53 18.08 9.91
CA SER A 336 -9.85 17.04 10.88
C SER A 336 -8.62 16.67 11.71
N VAL A 337 -8.84 16.03 12.87
CA VAL A 337 -7.75 15.53 13.71
C VAL A 337 -6.83 14.55 12.95
N PRO A 338 -7.33 13.58 12.14
CA PRO A 338 -6.48 12.71 11.34
C PRO A 338 -5.57 13.48 10.37
N LEU A 339 -6.08 14.51 9.70
CA LEU A 339 -5.30 15.32 8.77
C LEU A 339 -4.23 16.15 9.49
N LEU A 340 -4.60 16.83 10.58
CA LEU A 340 -3.66 17.60 11.39
C LEU A 340 -2.55 16.72 11.99
N THR A 341 -2.85 15.47 12.32
CA THR A 341 -1.85 14.52 12.86
C THR A 341 -0.73 14.21 11.87
N ARG A 342 -0.94 14.47 10.57
CA ARG A 342 0.05 14.24 9.51
C ARG A 342 0.87 15.50 9.17
N VAL A 343 0.58 16.64 9.81
CA VAL A 343 1.36 17.87 9.64
C VAL A 343 2.66 17.76 10.44
N ALA A 344 3.76 18.20 9.83
CA ALA A 344 5.07 18.18 10.45
C ALA A 344 5.06 18.89 11.81
N GLY A 345 5.65 18.25 12.82
CA GLY A 345 5.71 18.79 14.19
C GLY A 345 4.42 18.64 15.01
N LEU A 346 3.32 18.14 14.45
CA LEU A 346 2.10 17.86 15.20
C LEU A 346 2.03 16.39 15.65
N THR A 347 1.47 16.19 16.84
CA THR A 347 1.09 14.87 17.36
C THR A 347 -0.42 14.76 17.40
N ARG A 348 -0.97 13.54 17.54
CA ARG A 348 -2.42 13.32 17.68
C ARG A 348 -3.04 14.19 18.79
N MET A 349 -2.34 14.32 19.92
CA MET A 349 -2.81 15.14 21.04
C MET A 349 -2.82 16.64 20.70
N MET A 350 -1.80 17.14 20.00
CA MET A 350 -1.79 18.53 19.54
C MET A 350 -2.90 18.79 18.52
N ALA A 351 -3.13 17.86 17.58
CA ALA A 351 -4.22 17.94 16.62
C ALA A 351 -5.60 18.00 17.30
N GLN A 352 -5.83 17.17 18.32
CA GLN A 352 -7.04 17.23 19.15
C GLN A 352 -7.19 18.58 19.86
N ASN A 353 -6.11 19.09 20.46
CA ASN A 353 -6.13 20.38 21.15
C ASN A 353 -6.39 21.56 20.19
N ILE A 354 -5.89 21.49 18.95
CA ILE A 354 -6.17 22.49 17.92
C ILE A 354 -7.67 22.53 17.60
N VAL A 355 -8.27 21.37 17.37
CA VAL A 355 -9.71 21.27 17.08
C VAL A 355 -10.54 21.72 18.27
N ALA A 356 -10.21 21.28 19.49
CA ALA A 356 -10.89 21.72 20.70
C ALA A 356 -10.79 23.24 20.91
N TRP A 357 -9.61 23.82 20.69
CA TRP A 357 -9.43 25.27 20.77
C TRP A 357 -10.32 26.01 19.77
N ARG A 358 -10.40 25.53 18.52
CA ARG A 358 -11.27 26.09 17.48
C ARG A 358 -12.75 25.99 17.85
N ASP A 359 -13.17 24.87 18.42
CA ASP A 359 -14.57 24.65 18.79
C ASP A 359 -14.98 25.55 19.97
N GLU A 360 -14.05 25.84 20.90
CA GLU A 360 -14.28 26.71 22.07
C GLU A 360 -14.13 28.21 21.77
N ASN A 361 -13.17 28.59 20.94
CA ASN A 361 -12.76 29.99 20.73
C ASN A 361 -13.18 30.55 19.36
N GLY A 362 -13.73 29.71 18.49
CA GLY A 362 -14.04 30.04 17.10
C GLY A 362 -12.83 29.88 16.17
N GLN A 363 -12.97 30.39 14.94
CA GLN A 363 -11.97 30.26 13.89
C GLN A 363 -10.66 31.01 14.24
N PHE A 364 -9.53 30.38 13.93
CA PHE A 364 -8.22 31.02 13.94
C PHE A 364 -8.20 32.15 12.90
N GLN A 365 -7.76 33.34 13.31
CA GLN A 365 -7.62 34.54 12.49
C GLN A 365 -6.17 34.75 12.02
N ASN A 366 -5.20 34.23 12.78
CA ASN A 366 -3.79 34.30 12.43
C ASN A 366 -3.01 33.13 13.05
N ARG A 367 -1.86 32.78 12.44
CA ARG A 367 -1.03 31.65 12.90
C ARG A 367 -0.55 31.81 14.35
N GLN A 368 -0.31 33.02 14.82
CA GLN A 368 0.19 33.27 16.18
C GLN A 368 -0.75 32.75 17.28
N GLN A 369 -2.04 32.63 16.99
CA GLN A 369 -3.02 32.04 17.91
C GLN A 369 -2.74 30.55 18.21
N LEU A 370 -1.99 29.84 17.36
CA LEU A 370 -1.55 28.46 17.64
C LEU A 370 -0.75 28.34 18.94
N LEU A 371 -0.03 29.38 19.35
CA LEU A 371 0.72 29.40 20.61
C LEU A 371 -0.19 29.47 21.85
N LYS A 372 -1.49 29.74 21.67
CA LYS A 372 -2.50 29.67 22.74
C LYS A 372 -3.05 28.25 22.89
N VAL A 373 -2.77 27.35 21.95
CA VAL A 373 -3.22 25.96 21.99
C VAL A 373 -2.41 25.18 23.02
N SER A 374 -3.10 24.46 23.90
CA SER A 374 -2.46 23.64 24.94
C SER A 374 -1.43 22.67 24.34
N ARG A 375 -0.24 22.62 24.95
CA ARG A 375 0.90 21.77 24.54
C ARG A 375 1.51 22.09 23.17
N LEU A 376 1.09 23.14 22.48
CA LEU A 376 1.72 23.62 21.25
C LEU A 376 2.74 24.71 21.61
N GLY A 377 3.98 24.29 21.85
CA GLY A 377 5.08 25.20 22.21
C GLY A 377 5.76 25.85 21.00
N PRO A 378 6.68 26.81 21.22
CA PRO A 378 7.37 27.55 20.16
C PRO A 378 8.05 26.67 19.10
N LYS A 379 8.67 25.55 19.52
CA LYS A 379 9.31 24.61 18.59
C LYS A 379 8.29 23.85 17.72
N ALA A 380 7.16 23.44 18.29
CA ALA A 380 6.11 22.79 17.52
C ALA A 380 5.50 23.78 16.52
N PHE A 381 5.30 25.03 16.94
CA PHE A 381 4.87 26.13 16.07
C PHE A 381 5.82 26.36 14.89
N GLU A 382 7.13 26.47 15.14
CA GLU A 382 8.15 26.60 14.09
C GLU A 382 8.11 25.44 13.08
N GLN A 383 7.83 24.22 13.53
CA GLN A 383 7.76 23.07 12.63
C GLN A 383 6.46 23.01 11.81
N CYS A 384 5.32 23.45 12.38
CA CYS A 384 4.02 23.26 11.74
C CYS A 384 3.48 24.50 11.02
N ALA A 385 3.90 25.70 11.40
CA ALA A 385 3.23 26.93 10.98
C ALA A 385 3.24 27.16 9.47
N GLY A 386 4.32 26.79 8.77
CA GLY A 386 4.42 26.91 7.31
C GLY A 386 3.46 26.00 6.53
N PHE A 387 2.97 24.94 7.17
CA PHE A 387 2.09 23.94 6.55
C PHE A 387 0.61 24.17 6.92
N LEU A 388 0.33 24.96 7.96
CA LEU A 388 -1.02 25.31 8.39
C LEU A 388 -1.46 26.63 7.73
N ARG A 389 -2.53 26.58 6.95
CA ARG A 389 -3.09 27.73 6.23
C ARG A 389 -4.32 28.27 6.95
N ILE A 390 -4.51 29.58 6.87
CA ILE A 390 -5.73 30.25 7.35
C ILE A 390 -6.29 31.04 6.17
N ASN A 391 -7.37 30.51 5.59
CA ASN A 391 -8.09 31.22 4.54
C ASN A 391 -8.89 32.38 5.16
N HIS A 392 -8.83 33.56 4.53
CA HIS A 392 -9.52 34.78 4.98
C HIS A 392 -9.15 35.27 6.40
N GLY A 393 -7.90 35.05 6.84
CA GLY A 393 -7.39 35.58 8.11
C GLY A 393 -6.93 37.05 8.05
N ASP A 394 -6.42 37.55 9.18
CA ASP A 394 -5.94 38.94 9.34
C ASP A 394 -4.72 39.24 8.46
N ASN A 395 -3.88 38.23 8.21
CA ASN A 395 -2.66 38.33 7.41
C ASN A 395 -2.80 37.50 6.11
N PRO A 396 -2.74 38.12 4.92
CA PRO A 396 -2.80 37.40 3.65
C PRO A 396 -1.71 36.34 3.48
N LEU A 397 -0.54 36.50 4.11
CA LEU A 397 0.54 35.51 4.04
C LEU A 397 0.20 34.19 4.73
N ASP A 398 -0.75 34.19 5.69
CA ASP A 398 -1.20 32.98 6.38
C ASP A 398 -1.98 32.01 5.46
N ALA A 399 -2.44 32.46 4.29
CA ALA A 399 -3.01 31.61 3.25
C ALA A 399 -1.95 30.94 2.34
N SER A 400 -0.69 31.35 2.47
CA SER A 400 0.44 30.87 1.65
C SER A 400 1.31 29.85 2.38
N THR A 401 2.32 29.31 1.68
CA THR A 401 3.36 28.45 2.27
C THR A 401 4.53 29.23 2.87
N VAL A 402 4.48 30.57 2.85
CA VAL A 402 5.52 31.42 3.45
C VAL A 402 5.52 31.20 4.96
N HIS A 403 6.66 30.84 5.51
CA HIS A 403 6.80 30.61 6.95
C HIS A 403 6.74 31.94 7.73
N PRO A 404 6.09 32.01 8.91
CA PRO A 404 6.02 33.24 9.71
C PRO A 404 7.36 33.88 10.10
N GLU A 405 8.45 33.11 10.10
CA GLU A 405 9.79 33.65 10.34
C GLU A 405 10.26 34.66 9.28
N ALA A 406 9.69 34.58 8.07
CA ALA A 406 10.00 35.43 6.93
C ALA A 406 8.97 36.56 6.71
N TYR A 407 8.10 36.81 7.70
CA TYR A 407 7.13 37.91 7.63
C TYR A 407 7.74 39.31 7.84
N PRO A 408 8.72 39.51 8.76
CA PRO A 408 9.41 40.79 8.90
C PRO A 408 10.18 41.15 7.63
#